data_AF-A0A2M7STD8-F1
#
_entry.id   AF-A0A2M7STD8-F1
#
_cell.length_a   1.000
_cell.length_b   1.000
_cell.length_c   1.000
_cell.angle_alpha   90.00
_cell.angle_beta   90.00
_cell.angle_gamma   90.00
#
_symmetry.space_group_name_H-M   'P 1'
#
loop_
_entity.id
_entity.type
_entity.pdbx_description
1 polymer ?
#
loop_
_entity_poly.entity_id
_entity_poly.type
_entity_poly.pdbx_seq_one_letter_code
_entity_poly.pdbx_strand_id
1 'polypeptide(L)'
;LTIVLTKLPVLGTIPVISLFLMAAGIAWALININSLPMVVDMTTTARLGTYTGLYYLFSTLSAIVGPNVNGWAVQLTGKNYNAVMIIAPIFMLVAFVLMIGVRRGEATAN
;
A
#
# COMPACT_ATOMS: atom_id res chain seq x y z
N LEU A 1 -23.25 -3.18 2.47
CA LEU A 1 -21.92 -3.35 3.10
C LEU A 1 -21.96 -3.49 4.63
N THR A 2 -23.00 -2.98 5.31
CA THR A 2 -23.16 -3.03 6.77
C THR A 2 -23.94 -4.25 7.29
N ILE A 3 -24.34 -5.18 6.41
CA ILE A 3 -25.02 -6.42 6.78
C ILE A 3 -24.08 -7.24 7.66
N VAL A 4 -24.52 -7.53 8.89
CA VAL A 4 -23.75 -8.27 9.91
C VAL A 4 -23.88 -9.76 9.65
N LEU A 5 -22.76 -10.42 9.40
CA LEU A 5 -22.70 -11.85 9.11
C LEU A 5 -22.61 -12.69 10.39
N THR A 6 -21.76 -12.30 11.34
CA THR A 6 -21.52 -13.04 12.59
C THR A 6 -20.94 -12.11 13.66
N LYS A 7 -21.15 -12.44 14.94
CA LYS A 7 -20.43 -11.83 16.08
C LYS A 7 -19.42 -12.83 16.63
N LEU A 8 -18.15 -12.42 16.73
CA LEU A 8 -17.10 -13.21 17.37
C LEU A 8 -16.62 -12.50 18.65
N PRO A 9 -16.26 -13.23 19.71
CA PRO A 9 -15.92 -12.65 21.01
C PRO A 9 -14.70 -11.72 21.00
N VAL A 10 -13.77 -11.91 20.05
CA VAL A 10 -12.57 -11.05 19.89
C VAL A 10 -12.73 -10.00 18.78
N LEU A 11 -13.51 -10.31 17.74
CA LEU A 11 -13.63 -9.48 16.52
C LEU A 11 -14.90 -8.61 16.49
N GLY A 12 -15.81 -8.77 17.45
CA GLY A 12 -17.09 -8.04 17.48
C GLY A 12 -18.01 -8.43 16.33
N THR A 13 -18.82 -7.48 15.84
CA THR A 13 -19.69 -7.67 14.66
C THR A 13 -18.87 -7.64 13.38
N ILE A 14 -19.08 -8.63 12.52
CA ILE A 14 -18.41 -8.73 11.21
C ILE A 14 -19.42 -8.35 10.12
N PRO A 15 -19.50 -7.07 9.74
CA PRO A 15 -20.21 -6.67 8.53
C PRO A 15 -19.47 -7.13 7.27
N VAL A 16 -20.17 -7.20 6.13
CA VAL A 16 -19.57 -7.55 4.82
C VAL A 16 -18.35 -6.69 4.47
N ILE A 17 -18.33 -5.40 4.84
CA ILE A 17 -17.17 -4.53 4.64
C ILE A 17 -15.90 -5.01 5.35
N SER A 18 -16.04 -5.69 6.51
CA SER A 18 -14.90 -6.21 7.26
C SER A 18 -14.16 -7.29 6.48
N LEU A 19 -14.86 -8.13 5.70
CA LEU A 19 -14.21 -9.14 4.86
C LEU A 19 -13.32 -8.48 3.80
N PHE A 20 -13.81 -7.42 3.14
CA PHE A 20 -13.02 -6.65 2.18
C PHE A 20 -11.83 -5.96 2.83
N LEU A 21 -12.02 -5.37 4.01
CA LEU A 21 -10.94 -4.72 4.77
C LEU A 21 -9.89 -5.73 5.26
N MET A 22 -10.29 -6.93 5.66
CA MET A 22 -9.37 -8.00 6.04
C MET A 22 -8.53 -8.47 4.85
N ALA A 23 -9.16 -8.72 3.70
CA ALA A 23 -8.45 -9.08 2.48
C ALA A 23 -7.49 -7.96 2.03
N ALA A 24 -7.92 -6.70 2.09
CA ALA A 24 -7.08 -5.54 1.79
C ALA A 24 -5.90 -5.44 2.76
N GLY A 25 -6.11 -5.71 4.05
CA GLY A 25 -5.04 -5.73 5.06
C GLY A 25 -4.00 -6.81 4.79
N ILE A 26 -4.42 -8.02 4.43
CA ILE A 26 -3.52 -9.12 4.05
C ILE A 26 -2.71 -8.73 2.81
N ALA A 27 -3.37 -8.20 1.77
CA ALA A 27 -2.69 -7.76 0.56
C ALA A 27 -1.65 -6.66 0.85
N TRP A 28 -2.00 -5.68 1.70
CA TRP A 28 -1.10 -4.60 2.09
C TRP A 28 0.12 -5.09 2.89
N ALA A 29 -0.09 -6.05 3.79
CA ALA A 29 0.99 -6.65 4.57
C ALA A 29 2.02 -7.36 3.67
N LEU A 30 1.55 -8.11 2.67
CA LEU A 30 2.43 -8.77 1.71
C LEU A 30 3.31 -7.78 0.93
N ILE A 31 2.75 -6.64 0.52
CA ILE A 31 3.50 -5.59 -0.18
C ILE A 31 4.55 -4.97 0.74
N ASN A 32 4.16 -4.58 1.96
CA ASN A 32 5.08 -3.88 2.88
C ASN A 32 6.26 -4.76 3.30
N ILE A 33 6.01 -6.02 3.65
CA ILE A 33 7.06 -6.92 4.15
C ILE A 33 8.11 -7.21 3.06
N ASN A 34 7.69 -7.36 1.80
CA ASN A 34 8.61 -7.71 0.70
C ASN A 34 9.26 -6.49 0.03
N SER A 35 8.71 -5.28 0.22
CA SER A 35 9.21 -4.08 -0.45
C SER A 35 10.64 -3.68 -0.02
N LEU A 36 10.98 -3.81 1.27
CA LEU A 36 12.31 -3.47 1.76
C LEU A 36 13.39 -4.48 1.29
N PRO A 37 13.21 -5.80 1.45
CA PRO A 37 14.10 -6.82 0.88
C PRO A 37 14.38 -6.59 -0.61
N MET A 38 13.34 -6.35 -1.40
CA MET A 38 13.47 -6.12 -2.84
C MET A 38 14.39 -4.94 -3.17
N VAL A 39 14.29 -3.82 -2.43
CA VAL A 39 15.14 -2.65 -2.66
C VAL A 39 16.59 -2.87 -2.21
N VAL A 40 16.80 -3.58 -1.09
CA VAL A 40 18.17 -3.86 -0.60
C VAL A 40 18.88 -4.91 -1.44
N ASP A 41 18.16 -5.84 -2.04
CA ASP A 41 18.70 -6.90 -2.92
C ASP A 41 19.13 -6.35 -4.29
N MET A 42 18.71 -5.14 -4.67
CA MET A 42 19.17 -4.46 -5.89
C MET A 42 20.58 -3.88 -5.80
N THR A 43 21.18 -3.84 -4.61
CA THR A 43 22.45 -3.14 -4.36
C THR A 43 23.52 -4.05 -3.76
N THR A 44 24.77 -3.59 -3.76
CA THR A 44 25.89 -4.25 -3.05
C THR A 44 25.92 -3.81 -1.58
N THR A 45 26.57 -4.62 -0.73
CA THR A 45 26.72 -4.36 0.72
C THR A 45 27.31 -2.98 1.02
N ALA A 46 28.20 -2.47 0.16
CA ALA A 46 28.82 -1.15 0.30
C ALA A 46 27.83 0.02 0.15
N ARG A 47 26.67 -0.18 -0.50
CA ARG A 47 25.66 0.85 -0.77
C ARG A 47 24.31 0.57 -0.10
N LEU A 48 24.25 -0.46 0.75
CA LEU A 48 23.03 -0.92 1.42
C LEU A 48 22.37 0.21 2.23
N GLY A 49 23.16 0.99 2.97
CA GLY A 49 22.64 2.13 3.75
C GLY A 49 21.98 3.21 2.88
N THR A 50 22.50 3.46 1.67
CA THR A 50 21.92 4.46 0.76
C THR A 50 20.58 4.01 0.20
N TYR A 51 20.46 2.74 -0.20
CA TYR A 51 19.20 2.19 -0.73
C TYR A 51 18.12 2.10 0.34
N THR A 52 18.47 1.67 1.55
CA THR A 52 17.54 1.71 2.71
C THR A 52 17.14 3.15 3.05
N GLY A 53 18.08 4.09 3.01
CA GLY A 53 17.81 5.51 3.23
C GLY A 53 16.83 6.09 2.19
N LEU A 54 17.02 5.77 0.91
CA LEU A 54 16.10 6.17 -0.15
C LEU A 54 14.70 5.55 0.02
N TYR A 55 14.63 4.27 0.38
CA TYR A 55 13.36 3.60 0.67
C TYR A 55 12.57 4.35 1.76
N TYR A 56 13.21 4.63 2.91
CA TYR A 56 12.53 5.32 4.00
C TYR A 56 12.25 6.79 3.69
N LEU A 57 13.12 7.47 2.94
CA LEU A 57 12.88 8.84 2.49
C LEU A 57 11.59 8.93 1.66
N PHE A 58 11.42 8.05 0.66
CA PHE A 58 10.20 8.06 -0.16
C PHE A 58 8.97 7.55 0.60
N SER A 59 9.12 6.54 1.47
CA SER A 59 8.03 6.05 2.31
C SER A 59 7.48 7.13 3.23
N THR A 60 8.37 7.84 3.94
CA THR A 60 7.98 8.93 4.85
C THR A 60 7.46 10.15 4.08
N LEU A 61 8.06 10.49 2.94
CA LEU A 61 7.55 11.54 2.05
C LEU A 61 6.13 11.22 1.58
N SER A 62 5.85 9.98 1.18
CA SER A 62 4.51 9.55 0.79
C SER A 62 3.51 9.68 1.95
N ALA A 63 3.92 9.41 3.18
CA ALA A 63 3.08 9.57 4.36
C ALA A 63 2.74 11.04 4.66
N ILE A 64 3.64 11.98 4.34
CA ILE A 64 3.42 13.43 4.49
C ILE A 64 2.56 13.97 3.33
N VAL A 65 2.86 13.57 2.10
CA VAL A 65 2.21 14.09 0.89
C VAL A 65 0.81 13.49 0.69
N GLY A 66 0.63 12.21 1.04
CA GLY A 66 -0.61 11.46 0.80
C GLY A 66 -1.89 12.14 1.32
N PRO A 67 -1.96 12.55 2.60
CA PRO A 67 -3.15 13.22 3.15
C PRO A 67 -3.46 14.54 2.44
N ASN A 68 -2.44 15.31 2.08
CA ASN A 68 -2.60 16.58 1.36
C ASN A 68 -3.17 16.36 -0.04
N VAL A 69 -2.61 15.43 -0.80
CA VAL A 69 -3.08 15.08 -2.15
C VAL A 69 -4.50 14.54 -2.11
N ASN A 70 -4.81 13.64 -1.18
CA ASN A 70 -6.18 13.12 -1.01
C ASN A 70 -7.16 14.23 -0.61
N GLY A 71 -6.74 15.14 0.28
CA GLY A 71 -7.54 16.30 0.70
C GLY A 71 -7.86 17.25 -0.45
N TRP A 72 -6.90 17.52 -1.34
CA TRP A 72 -7.14 18.32 -2.55
C TRP A 72 -8.04 17.59 -3.53
N ALA A 73 -7.85 16.28 -3.74
CA ALA A 73 -8.70 15.48 -4.62
C ALA A 73 -10.18 15.50 -4.18
N VAL A 74 -10.46 15.42 -2.88
CA VAL A 74 -11.83 15.52 -2.34
C VAL A 74 -12.40 16.94 -2.51
N GLN A 75 -11.60 17.97 -2.31
CA GLN A 75 -12.05 19.36 -2.47
C GLN A 75 -12.39 19.69 -3.93
N LEU A 76 -11.54 19.28 -4.88
CA LEU A 76 -11.72 19.50 -6.31
C LEU A 76 -12.92 18.73 -6.88
N THR A 77 -13.32 17.62 -6.26
CA THR A 77 -14.49 16.82 -6.65
C THR A 77 -15.78 17.23 -5.94
N GLY A 78 -15.80 18.40 -5.28
CA GLY A 78 -17.00 18.93 -4.64
C GLY A 78 -17.33 18.29 -3.29
N LYS A 79 -16.31 17.95 -2.49
CA LYS A 79 -16.41 17.24 -1.20
C LYS A 79 -16.92 15.79 -1.32
N ASN A 80 -16.71 15.17 -2.49
CA ASN A 80 -17.10 13.80 -2.73
C ASN A 80 -15.99 12.82 -2.29
N TYR A 81 -16.15 12.22 -1.11
CA TYR A 81 -15.21 11.23 -0.58
C TYR A 81 -15.11 9.94 -1.43
N ASN A 82 -16.09 9.69 -2.30
CA ASN A 82 -16.04 8.58 -3.25
C ASN A 82 -14.89 8.77 -4.27
N ALA A 83 -14.44 10.00 -4.52
CA ALA A 83 -13.29 10.25 -5.38
C ALA A 83 -12.03 9.50 -4.91
N VAL A 84 -11.79 9.42 -3.60
CA VAL A 84 -10.62 8.71 -3.04
C VAL A 84 -10.72 7.20 -3.27
N MET A 85 -11.93 6.64 -3.20
CA MET A 85 -12.19 5.23 -3.49
C MET A 85 -11.88 4.85 -4.94
N ILE A 86 -12.00 5.79 -5.88
CA ILE A 86 -11.66 5.59 -7.30
C ILE A 86 -10.18 5.86 -7.58
N ILE A 87 -9.61 6.89 -6.93
CA ILE A 87 -8.20 7.25 -7.11
C ILE A 87 -7.27 6.16 -6.56
N ALA A 88 -7.60 5.55 -5.41
CA ALA A 88 -6.79 4.51 -4.80
C ALA A 88 -6.48 3.30 -5.72
N PRO A 89 -7.46 2.64 -6.38
CA PRO A 89 -7.17 1.53 -7.30
C PRO A 89 -6.43 1.99 -8.56
N ILE A 90 -6.63 3.22 -9.03
CA ILE A 90 -5.85 3.77 -10.15
C ILE A 90 -4.37 3.87 -9.78
N PHE A 91 -4.06 4.43 -8.60
CA PHE A 91 -2.68 4.50 -8.12
C PHE A 91 -2.08 3.12 -7.87
N MET A 92 -2.87 2.16 -7.38
CA MET A 92 -2.43 0.78 -7.23
C MET A 92 -2.11 0.13 -8.60
N LEU A 93 -2.90 0.40 -9.63
CA LEU A 93 -2.64 -0.07 -10.99
C LEU A 93 -1.39 0.57 -11.58
N VAL A 94 -1.18 1.88 -11.37
CA VAL A 94 0.05 2.56 -11.77
C VAL A 94 1.26 1.96 -11.05
N ALA A 95 1.18 1.72 -9.75
CA ALA A 95 2.24 1.06 -8.99
C ALA A 95 2.52 -0.35 -9.55
N PHE A 96 1.48 -1.13 -9.86
CA PHE A 96 1.62 -2.44 -10.47
C PHE A 96 2.34 -2.38 -11.82
N VAL A 97 1.97 -1.44 -12.70
CA VAL A 97 2.64 -1.24 -14.01
C VAL A 97 4.11 -0.86 -13.83
N LEU A 98 4.43 0.00 -12.87
CA LEU A 98 5.83 0.35 -12.56
C LEU A 98 6.63 -0.85 -12.07
N MET A 99 6.00 -1.73 -11.28
CA MET A 99 6.63 -2.96 -10.78
C MET A 99 6.93 -3.98 -11.89
N ILE A 100 6.21 -3.99 -13.02
CA ILE A 100 6.54 -4.85 -14.19
C ILE A 100 7.95 -4.54 -14.74
N GLY A 101 8.42 -3.29 -14.57
CA GLY A 101 9.75 -2.88 -15.00
C GLY A 101 10.89 -3.36 -14.10
N VAL A 102 10.58 -3.91 -12.92
CA VAL A 102 11.57 -4.39 -11.95
C VAL A 102 12.10 -5.76 -12.40
N ARG A 103 13.41 -5.86 -12.63
CA ARG A 103 14.08 -7.08 -13.15
C ARG A 103 15.11 -7.70 -12.19
N ARG A 104 15.31 -7.11 -11.02
CA ARG A 104 16.28 -7.52 -9.99
C ARG A 104 15.70 -7.25 -8.61
N GLY A 105 16.05 -8.04 -7.60
CA GLY A 105 15.44 -8.01 -6.27
C GLY A 105 14.42 -9.13 -6.02
N GLU A 106 14.30 -10.08 -6.95
CA GLU A 106 13.61 -11.36 -6.74
C GLU A 106 14.41 -12.18 -5.71
N ALA A 107 13.76 -12.85 -4.77
CA ALA A 107 14.43 -13.80 -3.88
C ALA A 107 15.17 -14.84 -4.72
N THR A 108 16.50 -14.87 -4.66
CA THR A 108 17.28 -15.94 -5.28
C THR A 108 16.83 -17.25 -4.65
N ALA A 109 16.16 -18.09 -5.44
CA ALA A 109 15.95 -19.50 -5.12
C ALA A 109 17.32 -20.19 -5.14
N ASN A 110 18.00 -20.17 -4.00
CA ASN A 110 19.15 -20.99 -3.69
C ASN A 110 18.83 -21.81 -2.44
#